data_AF-A0A954MPU0-F1
#
_entry.id   AF-A0A954MPU0-F1
#
_cell.length_a   1.000
_cell.length_b   1.000
_cell.length_c   1.000
_cell.angle_alpha   90.00
_cell.angle_beta   90.00
_cell.angle_gamma   90.00
#
_symmetry.space_group_name_H-M   'P 1'
#
loop_
_entity.id
_entity.type
_entity.pdbx_description
1 polymer ?
#
loop_
_entity_poly.entity_id
_entity_poly.type
_entity_poly.pdbx_seq_one_letter_code
_entity_poly.pdbx_strand_id
1 'polypeptide(L)'
;MALFFHVLIGHSLDLIRNRARPDAFAVESFARSQPSGPVLPKQRGPGTEFQAILKQLGFKSVWSDSGNALKSHMDHLGVDGCVRDRRSLIPVLRRGHGSISLFKKLRMMCVARPPAWLNPLDMVGSAFDEAVRRTRIAKKSAGLALESLTERQRGLAVDHRRFWESLTPACGFLGAVVGKARVNIRNVNAEIYQCSKLTRSDHQPTLCVLSSKVKRKLSDNSILSCDRCTHFSAPRWISSRRMIDDIHLLLDRLPQGITAVAGHARSGLMPATYVSMALHVPMWIIRSTENSGGDVIRSGNGWRIDHGGPEKPGALLIVDDNCMTGNSLTRLRHIVRPWAKEHGFDKVLEAIVYVNPLAQHQPDIYAVTVPWPCYYEWNFFNGTFSPGFALDFDGILCRDCTPEEDDDGERYLEFLRTARPRYLPRREPVKMIVTGRREKYRAETMAWLDRHGVGVEQLIMHPNGERTFESIVALKSQWFARFKEQAPGNLKTGPRMFVESDPVQAPEIARRAGGNVICPDAESVYQ
;
A
#
# COMPACT_ATOMS: atom_id res chain seq x y z
N MET A 1 -43.14 -31.25 -30.81
CA MET A 1 -42.77 -29.97 -30.16
C MET A 1 -41.37 -30.04 -29.52
N ALA A 2 -40.44 -30.68 -30.24
CA ALA A 2 -39.03 -30.34 -30.22
C ALA A 2 -38.81 -29.36 -31.40
N LEU A 3 -37.71 -28.59 -31.36
CA LEU A 3 -37.35 -27.47 -32.23
C LEU A 3 -38.14 -26.18 -31.96
N PHE A 4 -37.54 -25.25 -31.21
CA PHE A 4 -37.48 -23.79 -31.51
C PHE A 4 -36.78 -23.04 -30.35
N PHE A 5 -35.56 -23.46 -29.95
CA PHE A 5 -34.69 -22.66 -29.06
C PHE A 5 -33.21 -23.04 -29.25
N HIS A 6 -32.76 -23.04 -30.51
CA HIS A 6 -31.36 -23.01 -30.90
C HIS A 6 -31.27 -21.99 -32.04
N VAL A 7 -30.61 -20.85 -31.79
CA VAL A 7 -29.96 -19.93 -32.78
C VAL A 7 -29.44 -18.61 -32.16
N LEU A 8 -29.61 -18.31 -30.86
CA LEU A 8 -29.07 -17.07 -30.28
C LEU A 8 -28.11 -17.22 -29.07
N ILE A 9 -27.30 -18.27 -29.06
CA ILE A 9 -26.07 -18.32 -28.22
C ILE A 9 -24.98 -18.98 -29.04
N GLY A 10 -24.32 -18.20 -29.90
CA GLY A 10 -23.30 -18.75 -30.79
C GLY A 10 -22.54 -17.69 -31.56
N HIS A 11 -22.13 -16.58 -30.92
CA HIS A 11 -21.15 -15.64 -31.51
C HIS A 11 -20.41 -14.74 -30.49
N SER A 12 -20.22 -15.17 -29.24
CA SER A 12 -19.45 -14.38 -28.25
C SER A 12 -18.59 -15.20 -27.29
N LEU A 13 -18.16 -16.41 -27.69
CA LEU A 13 -17.25 -17.23 -26.88
C LEU A 13 -15.96 -17.71 -27.59
N ASP A 14 -15.70 -17.29 -28.83
CA ASP A 14 -14.48 -17.68 -29.57
C ASP A 14 -13.38 -16.60 -29.69
N LEU A 15 -13.56 -15.41 -29.08
CA LEU A 15 -12.55 -14.34 -29.14
C LEU A 15 -11.67 -14.18 -27.88
N ILE A 16 -11.79 -15.06 -26.89
CA ILE A 16 -10.98 -14.98 -25.64
C ILE A 16 -10.05 -16.20 -25.45
N ARG A 17 -10.01 -17.17 -26.37
CA ARG A 17 -9.17 -18.38 -26.22
C ARG A 17 -7.84 -18.43 -26.96
N ASN A 18 -7.47 -17.39 -27.73
CA ASN A 18 -6.17 -17.35 -28.42
C ASN A 18 -5.29 -16.16 -27.99
N ARG A 19 -4.89 -16.12 -26.71
CA ARG A 19 -3.60 -15.51 -26.35
C ARG A 19 -2.57 -16.63 -26.26
N ALA A 20 -1.78 -16.76 -27.32
CA ALA A 20 -0.65 -17.67 -27.38
C ALA A 20 0.23 -17.51 -26.12
N ARG A 21 0.52 -18.63 -25.47
CA ARG A 21 1.50 -18.74 -24.40
C ARG A 21 2.88 -18.43 -25.00
N PRO A 22 3.75 -17.63 -24.35
CA PRO A 22 5.16 -17.75 -24.64
C PRO A 22 5.64 -19.08 -24.04
N ASP A 23 5.90 -20.07 -24.88
CA ASP A 23 6.51 -21.32 -24.47
C ASP A 23 7.86 -21.03 -23.79
N ALA A 24 8.14 -21.71 -22.68
CA ALA A 24 9.39 -21.55 -21.91
C ALA A 24 10.66 -21.75 -22.77
N PHE A 25 10.54 -22.48 -23.90
CA PHE A 25 11.59 -22.69 -24.88
C PHE A 25 11.95 -21.43 -25.69
N ALA A 26 11.01 -20.48 -25.86
CA ALA A 26 11.25 -19.24 -26.61
C ALA A 26 12.15 -18.24 -25.86
N VAL A 27 12.17 -18.31 -24.52
CA VAL A 27 12.94 -17.38 -23.67
C VAL A 27 14.44 -17.69 -23.68
N GLU A 28 14.83 -18.97 -23.70
CA GLU A 28 16.24 -19.36 -23.83
C GLU A 28 16.82 -19.04 -25.21
N SER A 29 16.00 -19.13 -26.26
CA SER A 29 16.36 -18.72 -27.61
C SER A 29 16.56 -17.20 -27.71
N PHE A 30 15.65 -16.40 -27.12
CA PHE A 30 15.70 -14.94 -27.17
C PHE A 30 16.93 -14.34 -26.44
N ALA A 31 17.40 -14.99 -25.38
CA ALA A 31 18.61 -14.58 -24.67
C ALA A 31 19.91 -14.84 -25.45
N ARG A 32 19.90 -15.79 -26.40
CA ARG A 32 21.07 -16.16 -27.20
C ARG A 32 21.14 -15.45 -28.55
N SER A 33 20.02 -14.95 -29.08
CA SER A 33 19.98 -14.26 -30.38
C SER A 33 19.50 -12.81 -30.26
N GLN A 34 20.38 -11.90 -29.87
CA GLN A 34 20.20 -10.48 -30.21
C GLN A 34 21.13 -10.12 -31.37
N PRO A 35 20.59 -9.89 -32.58
CA PRO A 35 21.26 -9.03 -33.54
C PRO A 35 21.27 -7.60 -32.96
N SER A 36 22.41 -6.94 -33.04
CA SER A 36 22.59 -5.53 -32.69
C SER A 36 21.73 -4.63 -33.60
N GLY A 37 20.46 -4.44 -33.23
CA GLY A 37 19.60 -3.43 -33.83
C GLY A 37 19.95 -2.02 -33.33
N PRO A 38 19.60 -0.96 -34.10
CA PRO A 38 20.03 0.40 -33.79
C PRO A 38 19.43 0.88 -32.46
N VAL A 39 20.31 1.33 -31.57
CA VAL A 39 19.94 1.91 -30.27
C VAL A 39 19.30 3.28 -30.51
N LEU A 40 18.00 3.40 -30.26
CA LEU A 40 17.32 4.70 -30.29
C LEU A 40 17.84 5.61 -29.15
N PRO A 41 18.15 6.89 -29.43
CA PRO A 41 18.69 7.79 -28.42
C PRO A 41 17.67 8.11 -27.32
N LYS A 42 18.15 8.18 -26.07
CA LYS A 42 17.36 8.52 -24.87
C LYS A 42 16.64 9.86 -25.05
N GLN A 43 15.31 9.85 -25.00
CA GLN A 43 14.52 11.08 -25.05
C GLN A 43 14.64 11.84 -23.71
N ARG A 44 15.14 13.07 -23.76
CA ARG A 44 15.14 14.01 -22.63
C ARG A 44 13.95 14.96 -22.77
N GLY A 45 13.32 15.34 -21.66
CA GLY A 45 12.31 16.39 -21.63
C GLY A 45 12.93 17.80 -21.70
N PRO A 46 12.12 18.86 -21.96
CA PRO A 46 12.63 20.22 -22.13
C PRO A 46 13.34 20.78 -20.90
N GLY A 47 12.91 20.44 -19.68
CA GLY A 47 13.55 20.86 -18.43
C GLY A 47 14.90 20.19 -18.22
N THR A 48 14.99 18.90 -18.52
CA THR A 48 16.25 18.15 -18.48
C THR A 48 17.24 18.65 -19.53
N GLU A 49 16.78 19.00 -20.73
CA GLU A 49 17.64 19.55 -21.77
C GLU A 49 18.07 21.00 -21.47
N PHE A 50 17.20 21.80 -20.87
CA PHE A 50 17.52 23.15 -20.40
C PHE A 50 18.65 23.13 -19.35
N GLN A 51 18.57 22.24 -18.37
CA GLN A 51 19.63 22.05 -17.37
C GLN A 51 20.96 21.63 -18.03
N ALA A 52 20.91 20.78 -19.07
CA ALA A 52 22.10 20.36 -19.80
C ALA A 52 22.76 21.52 -20.55
N ILE A 53 21.96 22.38 -21.20
CA ILE A 53 22.44 23.58 -21.89
C ILE A 53 23.09 24.56 -20.90
N LEU A 54 22.47 24.81 -19.75
CA LEU A 54 23.07 25.66 -18.73
C LEU A 54 24.41 25.11 -18.21
N LYS A 55 24.49 23.79 -18.03
CA LYS A 55 25.76 23.13 -17.65
C LYS A 55 26.83 23.29 -18.74
N GLN A 56 26.46 23.20 -20.02
CA GLN A 56 27.38 23.44 -21.15
C GLN A 56 27.87 24.90 -21.19
N LEU A 57 27.02 25.85 -20.81
CA LEU A 57 27.36 27.27 -20.70
C LEU A 57 28.15 27.60 -19.41
N GLY A 58 28.61 26.60 -18.66
CA GLY A 58 29.46 26.77 -17.48
C GLY A 58 28.71 27.16 -16.19
N PHE A 59 27.38 27.07 -16.18
CA PHE A 59 26.61 27.25 -14.95
C PHE A 59 26.68 25.97 -14.11
N LYS A 60 27.37 26.03 -12.97
CA LYS A 60 27.27 24.99 -11.94
C LYS A 60 25.81 24.97 -11.43
N SER A 61 25.28 23.78 -11.19
CA SER A 61 23.89 23.55 -10.80
C SER A 61 23.53 24.32 -9.52
N VAL A 62 22.93 25.50 -9.68
CA VAL A 62 22.26 26.22 -8.59
C VAL A 62 20.77 25.95 -8.74
N TRP A 63 20.37 24.74 -8.41
CA TRP A 63 18.97 24.45 -8.15
C TRP A 63 18.87 24.21 -6.64
N SER A 64 18.16 25.09 -5.94
CA SER A 64 17.52 24.72 -4.67
C SER A 64 16.43 23.66 -4.95
N ASP A 65 15.75 23.13 -3.93
CA ASP A 65 14.63 22.19 -4.11
C ASP A 65 13.55 22.72 -5.08
N SER A 66 13.33 24.04 -5.07
CA SER A 66 12.44 24.76 -6.01
C SER A 66 12.86 24.62 -7.47
N GLY A 67 14.15 24.43 -7.73
CA GLY A 67 14.73 24.29 -9.06
C GLY A 67 14.53 22.92 -9.70
N ASN A 68 14.64 21.87 -8.89
CA ASN A 68 14.33 20.51 -9.33
C ASN A 68 12.82 20.33 -9.59
N ALA A 69 11.97 21.04 -8.84
CA ALA A 69 10.54 21.11 -9.08
C ALA A 69 10.23 21.79 -10.44
N LEU A 70 10.87 22.91 -10.76
CA LEU A 70 10.66 23.62 -12.03
C LEU A 70 11.15 22.81 -13.25
N LYS A 71 12.30 22.14 -13.12
CA LYS A 71 12.77 21.18 -14.13
C LYS A 71 11.74 20.08 -14.38
N SER A 72 11.24 19.45 -13.32
CA SER A 72 10.26 18.37 -13.41
C SER A 72 8.93 18.86 -14.00
N HIS A 73 8.54 20.09 -13.67
CA HIS A 73 7.37 20.75 -14.24
C HIS A 73 7.51 21.00 -15.74
N MET A 74 8.65 21.51 -16.21
CA MET A 74 8.92 21.69 -17.65
C MET A 74 8.97 20.35 -18.41
N ASP A 75 9.54 19.31 -17.79
CA ASP A 75 9.54 17.96 -18.35
C ASP A 75 8.12 17.39 -18.47
N HIS A 76 7.26 17.66 -17.49
CA HIS A 76 5.85 17.26 -17.49
C HIS A 76 5.01 18.04 -18.52
N LEU A 77 5.22 19.35 -18.64
CA LEU A 77 4.54 20.19 -19.65
C LEU A 77 4.88 19.76 -21.08
N GLY A 78 6.06 19.17 -21.29
CA GLY A 78 6.53 18.80 -22.62
C GLY A 78 6.75 20.00 -23.53
N VAL A 79 7.05 19.74 -24.81
CA VAL A 79 7.41 20.76 -25.80
C VAL A 79 6.29 21.79 -25.97
N ASP A 80 5.05 21.34 -26.15
CA ASP A 80 3.93 22.22 -26.50
C ASP A 80 3.45 23.03 -25.29
N GLY A 81 3.45 22.42 -24.09
CA GLY A 81 3.19 23.14 -22.84
C GLY A 81 4.27 24.19 -22.55
N CYS A 82 5.55 23.88 -22.75
CA CYS A 82 6.62 24.86 -22.58
C CYS A 82 6.54 26.03 -23.57
N VAL A 83 6.13 25.80 -24.82
CA VAL A 83 5.94 26.88 -25.81
C VAL A 83 4.77 27.77 -25.41
N ARG A 84 3.63 27.18 -25.06
CA ARG A 84 2.42 27.90 -24.65
C ARG A 84 2.68 28.73 -23.39
N ASP A 85 3.35 28.14 -22.40
CA ASP A 85 3.53 28.72 -21.08
C ASP A 85 4.86 29.50 -20.96
N ARG A 86 5.54 29.76 -22.09
CA ARG A 86 6.83 30.48 -22.15
C ARG A 86 6.78 31.81 -21.39
N ARG A 87 5.70 32.59 -21.55
CA ARG A 87 5.56 33.91 -20.92
C ARG A 87 5.53 33.85 -19.39
N SER A 88 5.01 32.77 -18.80
CA SER A 88 4.97 32.57 -17.35
C SER A 88 6.23 31.87 -16.82
N LEU A 89 6.85 31.00 -17.61
CA LEU A 89 8.04 30.23 -17.22
C LEU A 89 9.33 31.07 -17.22
N ILE A 90 9.53 31.94 -18.23
CA ILE A 90 10.77 32.73 -18.35
C ILE A 90 11.04 33.64 -17.14
N PRO A 91 10.07 34.39 -16.59
CA PRO A 91 10.30 35.19 -15.39
C PRO A 91 10.68 34.35 -14.16
N VAL A 92 10.11 33.15 -14.01
CA VAL A 92 10.45 32.22 -12.91
C VAL A 92 11.88 31.72 -13.08
N LEU A 93 12.28 31.35 -14.29
CA LEU A 93 13.65 30.93 -14.62
C LEU A 93 14.65 32.07 -14.37
N ARG A 94 14.32 33.31 -14.75
CA ARG A 94 15.17 34.49 -14.49
C ARG A 94 15.35 34.76 -13.00
N ARG A 95 14.30 34.61 -12.18
CA ARG A 95 14.37 34.75 -10.72
C ARG A 95 15.23 33.66 -10.08
N GLY A 96 15.08 32.40 -10.53
CA GLY A 96 15.90 31.28 -10.05
C GLY A 96 17.38 31.39 -10.42
N HIS A 97 17.72 32.19 -11.43
CA HIS A 97 19.09 32.40 -11.92
C HIS A 97 19.64 33.80 -11.64
N GLY A 98 19.12 34.50 -10.62
CA GLY A 98 19.55 35.80 -10.07
C GLY A 98 20.62 36.55 -10.89
N SER A 99 20.21 37.62 -11.59
CA SER A 99 21.01 38.48 -12.48
C SER A 99 22.44 37.99 -12.71
N ILE A 100 22.64 37.18 -13.77
CA ILE A 100 23.97 36.77 -14.25
C ILE A 100 24.89 37.99 -14.22
N SER A 101 25.93 37.94 -13.36
CA SER A 101 26.79 39.10 -13.12
C SER A 101 27.33 39.66 -14.44
N LEU A 102 27.43 40.98 -14.54
CA LEU A 102 27.92 41.70 -15.72
C LEU A 102 29.27 41.13 -16.20
N PHE A 103 30.11 40.71 -15.25
CA PHE A 103 31.41 40.07 -15.47
C PHE A 103 31.32 38.71 -16.16
N LYS A 104 30.28 37.90 -15.88
CA LYS A 104 30.03 36.62 -16.57
C LYS A 104 29.44 36.81 -17.97
N LYS A 105 28.65 37.87 -18.19
CA LYS A 105 28.17 38.26 -19.53
C LYS A 105 29.35 38.69 -20.43
N LEU A 106 30.27 39.50 -19.89
CA LEU A 106 31.49 39.94 -20.58
C LEU A 106 32.43 38.77 -20.93
N ARG A 107 32.66 37.84 -20.00
CA ARG A 107 33.54 36.66 -20.23
C ARG A 107 33.05 35.73 -21.36
N MET A 108 31.73 35.66 -21.57
CA MET A 108 31.11 34.90 -22.65
C MET A 108 31.21 35.60 -24.02
N MET A 109 31.23 36.94 -24.05
CA MET A 109 31.49 37.72 -25.26
C MET A 109 32.96 37.65 -25.72
N CYS A 110 33.87 37.27 -24.82
CA CYS A 110 35.29 37.04 -25.14
C CYS A 110 35.58 35.62 -25.66
N VAL A 111 34.58 34.72 -25.74
CA VAL A 111 34.74 33.41 -26.38
C VAL A 111 34.68 33.61 -27.89
N ALA A 112 35.74 33.21 -28.61
CA ALA A 112 35.96 33.58 -30.01
C ALA A 112 34.80 33.27 -31.00
N ARG A 113 33.87 32.37 -30.64
CA ARG A 113 32.58 32.15 -31.35
C ARG A 113 31.48 31.65 -30.39
N PRO A 114 30.51 32.47 -29.94
CA PRO A 114 29.33 31.97 -29.23
C PRO A 114 28.41 31.17 -30.18
N PRO A 115 27.62 30.20 -29.67
CA PRO A 115 26.68 29.45 -30.49
C PRO A 115 25.63 30.39 -31.13
N ALA A 116 25.30 30.18 -32.41
CA ALA A 116 24.41 31.07 -33.17
C ALA A 116 23.00 31.24 -32.57
N TRP A 117 22.54 30.30 -31.75
CA TRP A 117 21.23 30.34 -31.08
C TRP A 117 21.23 31.14 -29.76
N LEU A 118 22.39 31.55 -29.25
CA LEU A 118 22.52 32.18 -27.95
C LEU A 118 22.46 33.71 -28.06
N ASN A 119 21.42 34.36 -27.54
CA ASN A 119 21.37 35.81 -27.38
C ASN A 119 22.07 36.22 -26.06
N PRO A 120 23.18 36.99 -26.11
CA PRO A 120 23.91 37.43 -24.91
C PRO A 120 23.07 38.35 -23.99
N LEU A 121 22.08 39.05 -24.54
CA LEU A 121 21.19 39.94 -23.80
C LEU A 121 20.01 39.19 -23.14
N ASP A 122 19.63 38.02 -23.65
CA ASP A 122 18.60 37.14 -23.07
C ASP A 122 19.03 35.67 -23.07
N MET A 123 20.06 35.39 -22.27
CA MET A 123 20.69 34.08 -22.22
C MET A 123 19.75 32.99 -21.66
N VAL A 124 18.92 33.33 -20.68
CA VAL A 124 17.93 32.40 -20.08
C VAL A 124 16.82 32.09 -21.07
N GLY A 125 16.30 33.10 -21.79
CA GLY A 125 15.32 32.90 -22.86
C GLY A 125 15.86 32.05 -24.00
N SER A 126 17.07 32.34 -24.46
CA SER A 126 17.71 31.61 -25.56
C SER A 126 18.00 30.15 -25.21
N ALA A 127 18.47 29.88 -23.98
CA ALA A 127 18.69 28.52 -23.50
C ALA A 127 17.37 27.72 -23.38
N PHE A 128 16.29 28.37 -22.97
CA PHE A 128 14.96 27.77 -22.91
C PHE A 128 14.45 27.39 -24.29
N ASP A 129 14.51 28.33 -25.24
CA ASP A 129 14.04 28.11 -26.61
C ASP A 129 14.85 27.01 -27.31
N GLU A 130 16.17 26.97 -27.08
CA GLU A 130 17.05 25.92 -27.60
C GLU A 130 16.75 24.54 -26.97
N ALA A 131 16.43 24.48 -25.67
CA ALA A 131 16.05 23.23 -25.00
C ALA A 131 14.75 22.65 -25.59
N VAL A 132 13.75 23.50 -25.80
CA VAL A 132 12.48 23.14 -26.42
C VAL A 132 12.71 22.67 -27.86
N ARG A 133 13.55 23.38 -28.63
CA ARG A 133 13.88 23.02 -30.02
C ARG A 133 14.59 21.67 -30.11
N ARG A 134 15.62 21.40 -29.28
CA ARG A 134 16.33 20.11 -29.24
C ARG A 134 15.40 18.97 -28.88
N THR A 135 14.51 19.19 -27.92
CA THR A 135 13.52 18.19 -27.51
C THR A 135 12.50 17.91 -28.63
N ARG A 136 12.05 18.94 -29.35
CA ARG A 136 11.14 18.81 -30.49
C ARG A 136 11.77 18.00 -31.63
N ILE A 137 13.02 18.27 -31.96
CA ILE A 137 13.76 17.53 -33.00
C ILE A 137 13.92 16.07 -32.58
N ALA A 138 14.33 15.81 -31.34
CA ALA A 138 14.48 14.44 -30.82
C ALA A 138 13.16 13.64 -30.86
N LYS A 139 12.02 14.27 -30.54
CA LYS A 139 10.69 13.64 -30.67
C LYS A 139 10.32 13.35 -32.12
N LYS A 140 10.59 14.27 -33.05
CA LYS A 140 10.30 14.09 -34.48
C LYS A 140 11.15 12.99 -35.10
N SER A 141 12.45 12.93 -34.77
CA SER A 141 13.36 11.87 -35.21
C SER A 141 12.97 10.49 -34.66
N ALA A 142 12.45 10.42 -33.44
CA ALA A 142 11.97 9.16 -32.86
C ALA A 142 10.64 8.69 -33.44
N GLY A 143 9.73 9.61 -33.81
CA GLY A 143 8.49 9.27 -34.52
C GLY A 143 8.77 8.69 -35.91
N LEU A 144 9.64 9.36 -36.68
CA LEU A 144 10.08 8.90 -38.01
C LEU A 144 10.83 7.56 -37.95
N ALA A 145 11.60 7.31 -36.88
CA ALA A 145 12.29 6.04 -36.67
C ALA A 145 11.36 4.89 -36.23
N LEU A 146 10.16 5.18 -35.70
CA LEU A 146 9.14 4.16 -35.41
C LEU A 146 8.33 3.81 -36.66
N GLU A 147 8.05 4.79 -37.50
CA GLU A 147 7.32 4.61 -38.76
C GLU A 147 8.13 3.82 -39.79
N SER A 148 9.47 3.88 -39.77
CA SER A 148 10.35 3.14 -40.68
C SER A 148 10.61 1.67 -40.29
N LEU A 149 10.08 1.19 -39.16
CA LEU A 149 10.22 -0.21 -38.72
C LEU A 149 9.22 -1.13 -39.43
N THR A 150 9.68 -2.30 -39.86
CA THR A 150 8.83 -3.36 -40.42
C THR A 150 7.83 -3.89 -39.39
N GLU A 151 6.70 -4.44 -39.82
CA GLU A 151 5.62 -4.92 -38.95
C GLU A 151 6.08 -5.97 -37.92
N ARG A 152 7.06 -6.81 -38.30
CA ARG A 152 7.74 -7.78 -37.41
C ARG A 152 8.63 -7.10 -36.35
N GLN A 153 9.29 -6.00 -36.69
CA GLN A 153 10.09 -5.20 -35.75
C GLN A 153 9.22 -4.37 -34.81
N ARG A 154 8.06 -3.87 -35.27
CA ARG A 154 7.05 -3.25 -34.41
C ARG A 154 6.48 -4.25 -33.41
N GLY A 155 6.19 -5.48 -33.85
CA GLY A 155 5.76 -6.58 -32.98
C GLY A 155 6.75 -6.87 -31.85
N LEU A 156 8.05 -7.01 -32.16
CA LEU A 156 9.11 -7.24 -31.18
C LEU A 156 9.32 -6.06 -30.20
N ALA A 157 9.17 -4.82 -30.65
CA ALA A 157 9.29 -3.64 -29.78
C ALA A 157 8.10 -3.50 -28.81
N VAL A 158 6.89 -3.86 -29.25
CA VAL A 158 5.68 -3.95 -28.40
C VAL A 158 5.83 -5.07 -27.38
N ASP A 159 6.40 -6.20 -27.78
CA ASP A 159 6.65 -7.36 -26.89
C ASP A 159 7.72 -7.05 -25.83
N HIS A 160 8.78 -6.34 -26.22
CA HIS A 160 9.79 -5.85 -25.27
C HIS A 160 9.20 -4.86 -24.27
N ARG A 161 8.34 -3.93 -24.69
CA ARG A 161 7.65 -3.00 -23.78
C ARG A 161 6.71 -3.75 -22.82
N ARG A 162 5.92 -4.69 -23.32
CA ARG A 162 5.05 -5.56 -22.50
C ARG A 162 5.84 -6.40 -21.50
N PHE A 163 7.00 -6.91 -21.90
CA PHE A 163 7.91 -7.63 -21.00
C PHE A 163 8.38 -6.74 -19.85
N TRP A 164 8.82 -5.50 -20.10
CA TRP A 164 9.21 -4.57 -19.03
C TRP A 164 8.02 -4.11 -18.17
N GLU A 165 6.85 -3.92 -18.78
CA GLU A 165 5.58 -3.66 -18.09
C GLU A 165 5.04 -4.88 -17.33
N SER A 166 5.59 -6.08 -17.51
CA SER A 166 5.25 -7.27 -16.71
C SER A 166 6.13 -7.45 -15.46
N LEU A 167 7.26 -6.75 -15.35
CA LEU A 167 8.20 -6.90 -14.23
C LEU A 167 7.82 -6.05 -13.00
N THR A 168 7.69 -6.68 -11.83
CA THR A 168 7.35 -6.01 -10.56
C THR A 168 8.58 -5.49 -9.80
N PRO A 169 8.66 -4.18 -9.47
CA PRO A 169 9.81 -3.60 -8.75
C PRO A 169 9.94 -4.00 -7.27
N ALA A 170 8.87 -4.58 -6.71
CA ALA A 170 8.80 -5.09 -5.35
C ALA A 170 8.10 -6.44 -5.41
N CYS A 171 8.88 -7.51 -5.30
CA CYS A 171 8.41 -8.88 -5.25
C CYS A 171 9.29 -9.57 -4.23
N GLY A 172 8.71 -10.18 -3.21
CA GLY A 172 9.49 -10.90 -2.20
C GLY A 172 9.28 -12.39 -2.14
N PHE A 173 8.60 -12.92 -3.15
CA PHE A 173 8.55 -14.34 -3.44
C PHE A 173 9.60 -14.68 -4.48
N LEU A 174 10.85 -14.33 -4.18
CA LEU A 174 11.99 -14.57 -5.07
C LEU A 174 12.42 -16.04 -4.94
N GLY A 175 12.36 -16.77 -6.04
CA GLY A 175 12.95 -18.09 -6.21
C GLY A 175 14.36 -17.99 -6.79
N ALA A 176 14.75 -18.95 -7.63
CA ALA A 176 16.08 -18.98 -8.23
C ALA A 176 16.32 -17.79 -9.19
N VAL A 177 17.57 -17.34 -9.28
CA VAL A 177 17.98 -16.38 -10.31
C VAL A 177 18.01 -17.10 -11.65
N VAL A 178 17.17 -16.66 -12.58
CA VAL A 178 17.05 -17.24 -13.93
C VAL A 178 17.67 -16.36 -15.01
N GLY A 179 18.15 -15.16 -14.64
CA GLY A 179 18.88 -14.31 -15.57
C GLY A 179 19.35 -13.00 -14.94
N LYS A 180 20.03 -12.19 -15.74
CA LYS A 180 20.43 -10.82 -15.37
C LYS A 180 19.97 -9.87 -16.47
N ALA A 181 19.27 -8.82 -16.10
CA ALA A 181 18.81 -7.78 -17.01
C ALA A 181 19.57 -6.47 -16.74
N ARG A 182 20.00 -5.77 -17.79
CA ARG A 182 20.47 -4.39 -17.66
C ARG A 182 19.26 -3.46 -17.63
N VAL A 183 18.98 -2.89 -16.47
CA VAL A 183 17.89 -1.91 -16.33
C VAL A 183 18.42 -0.53 -16.71
N ASN A 184 17.77 0.09 -17.69
CA ASN A 184 18.25 1.31 -18.36
C ASN A 184 18.24 2.56 -17.45
N ILE A 185 17.65 2.47 -16.26
CA ILE A 185 17.66 3.48 -15.21
C ILE A 185 18.89 3.20 -14.32
N ARG A 186 20.02 3.85 -14.63
CA ARG A 186 21.29 3.91 -13.86
C ARG A 186 22.33 2.79 -14.03
N ASN A 187 22.37 2.03 -15.13
CA ASN A 187 23.39 0.98 -15.35
C ASN A 187 23.47 -0.03 -14.19
N VAL A 188 22.33 -0.40 -13.61
CA VAL A 188 22.29 -1.39 -12.54
C VAL A 188 22.01 -2.75 -13.15
N ASN A 189 22.89 -3.72 -12.89
CA ASN A 189 22.60 -5.12 -13.16
C ASN A 189 21.48 -5.54 -12.20
N ALA A 190 20.28 -5.78 -12.75
CA ALA A 190 19.17 -6.34 -11.99
C ALA A 190 19.15 -7.85 -12.21
N GLU A 191 18.92 -8.60 -11.14
CA GLU A 191 18.75 -10.04 -11.21
C GLU A 191 17.27 -10.32 -11.55
N ILE A 192 17.05 -11.23 -12.50
CA ILE A 192 15.73 -11.77 -12.84
C ILE A 192 15.56 -13.00 -11.98
N TYR A 193 14.53 -12.99 -11.15
CA TYR A 193 14.16 -14.08 -10.27
C TYR A 193 12.95 -14.80 -10.85
N GLN A 194 12.97 -16.12 -10.80
CA GLN A 194 11.79 -16.93 -10.96
C GLN A 194 10.94 -16.80 -9.70
N CYS A 195 9.63 -16.59 -9.80
CA CYS A 195 8.79 -16.52 -8.60
C CYS A 195 8.79 -17.88 -7.87
N SER A 196 9.01 -17.90 -6.55
CA SER A 196 9.06 -19.14 -5.75
C SER A 196 7.67 -19.77 -5.51
N LYS A 197 6.58 -19.12 -5.95
CA LYS A 197 5.20 -19.60 -5.82
C LYS A 197 4.59 -20.14 -7.13
N LEU A 198 5.44 -20.61 -8.05
CA LEU A 198 5.07 -21.20 -9.36
C LEU A 198 4.14 -22.43 -9.33
N THR A 199 3.72 -22.91 -8.17
CA THR A 199 2.93 -24.14 -8.04
C THR A 199 1.43 -23.97 -8.35
N ARG A 200 0.96 -22.76 -8.72
CA ARG A 200 -0.45 -22.51 -9.05
C ARG A 200 -0.59 -21.88 -10.43
N SER A 201 -1.54 -22.38 -11.22
CA SER A 201 -1.77 -22.07 -12.64
C SER A 201 -2.25 -20.63 -12.93
N ASP A 202 -2.51 -19.84 -11.90
CA ASP A 202 -3.10 -18.50 -11.92
C ASP A 202 -2.12 -17.36 -11.54
N HIS A 203 -0.84 -17.68 -11.33
CA HIS A 203 0.17 -16.71 -10.92
C HIS A 203 0.84 -15.99 -12.11
N GLN A 204 0.55 -14.69 -12.27
CA GLN A 204 1.33 -13.80 -13.15
C GLN A 204 1.75 -12.52 -12.40
N PRO A 205 2.98 -12.00 -12.61
CA PRO A 205 4.01 -12.50 -13.53
C PRO A 205 4.82 -13.69 -12.97
N THR A 206 5.30 -14.58 -13.85
CA THR A 206 6.15 -15.74 -13.51
C THR A 206 7.62 -15.36 -13.24
N LEU A 207 8.00 -14.11 -13.56
CA LEU A 207 9.35 -13.56 -13.44
C LEU A 207 9.32 -12.20 -12.73
N CYS A 208 10.14 -12.04 -11.69
CA CYS A 208 10.29 -10.81 -10.92
C CYS A 208 11.68 -10.18 -11.20
N VAL A 209 11.79 -8.86 -11.34
CA VAL A 209 13.09 -8.18 -11.53
C VAL A 209 13.37 -7.22 -10.40
N LEU A 210 14.47 -7.46 -9.69
CA LEU A 210 14.91 -6.63 -8.58
C LEU A 210 16.32 -6.09 -8.80
N SER A 211 16.48 -4.82 -8.44
CA SER A 211 17.82 -4.25 -8.31
C SER A 211 18.47 -4.69 -6.99
N SER A 212 19.79 -4.84 -6.98
CA SER A 212 20.57 -5.20 -5.79
C SER A 212 20.37 -4.26 -4.58
N LYS A 213 20.01 -2.99 -4.82
CA LYS A 213 19.66 -2.02 -3.76
C LYS A 213 18.31 -2.29 -3.10
N VAL A 214 17.34 -2.84 -3.86
CA VAL A 214 16.01 -3.21 -3.33
C VAL A 214 16.12 -4.51 -2.52
N LYS A 215 16.93 -5.48 -2.98
CA LYS A 215 17.23 -6.74 -2.26
C LYS A 215 17.69 -6.49 -0.81
N ARG A 216 18.58 -5.51 -0.61
CA ARG A 216 19.12 -5.15 0.72
C ARG A 216 18.10 -4.47 1.64
N LYS A 217 16.99 -3.96 1.11
CA LYS A 217 15.85 -3.44 1.88
C LYS A 217 14.78 -4.49 2.13
N LEU A 218 14.67 -5.50 1.25
CA LEU A 218 13.69 -6.59 1.36
C LEU A 218 14.13 -7.69 2.35
N SER A 219 15.44 -7.81 2.63
CA SER A 219 15.98 -8.76 3.62
C SER A 219 15.58 -8.45 5.07
N ASP A 220 15.08 -7.24 5.33
CA ASP A 220 14.70 -6.79 6.67
C ASP A 220 13.16 -6.90 6.82
N ASN A 221 12.68 -8.07 7.26
CA ASN A 221 11.35 -8.29 7.89
C ASN A 221 10.09 -7.65 7.25
N SER A 222 10.11 -7.27 5.97
CA SER A 222 8.97 -6.58 5.35
C SER A 222 7.94 -7.56 4.80
N ILE A 223 6.65 -7.22 4.93
CA ILE A 223 5.55 -7.87 4.23
C ILE A 223 5.79 -7.62 2.74
N LEU A 224 6.06 -8.68 1.99
CA LEU A 224 6.42 -8.56 0.58
C LEU A 224 5.14 -8.58 -0.26
N SER A 225 4.57 -7.40 -0.52
CA SER A 225 3.49 -7.24 -1.51
C SER A 225 4.09 -7.30 -2.92
N CYS A 226 3.48 -8.11 -3.79
CA CYS A 226 3.70 -8.01 -5.23
C CYS A 226 2.50 -7.26 -5.79
N ASP A 227 2.67 -5.99 -6.16
CA ASP A 227 1.59 -5.10 -6.60
C ASP A 227 0.90 -5.56 -7.92
N ARG A 228 1.47 -6.57 -8.60
CA ARG A 228 0.86 -7.21 -9.79
C ARG A 228 0.45 -8.66 -9.60
N CYS A 229 0.63 -9.24 -8.41
CA CYS A 229 0.00 -10.53 -8.15
C CYS A 229 -1.51 -10.34 -8.16
N THR A 230 -2.21 -11.20 -8.90
CA THR A 230 -3.68 -11.41 -8.88
C THR A 230 -4.24 -11.69 -7.47
N HIS A 231 -3.39 -11.71 -6.45
CA HIS A 231 -3.71 -11.97 -5.06
C HIS A 231 -3.86 -10.68 -4.23
N PHE A 232 -3.66 -9.50 -4.83
CA PHE A 232 -4.11 -8.25 -4.24
C PHE A 232 -5.63 -8.20 -4.36
N SER A 233 -6.32 -8.64 -3.31
CA SER A 233 -7.78 -8.55 -3.25
C SER A 233 -8.18 -7.12 -2.88
N ALA A 234 -9.42 -6.74 -3.17
CA ALA A 234 -9.99 -5.54 -2.58
C ALA A 234 -9.78 -5.59 -1.05
N PRO A 235 -9.34 -4.49 -0.41
CA PRO A 235 -9.09 -4.48 1.03
C PRO A 235 -10.33 -4.95 1.81
N ARG A 236 -10.14 -5.80 2.81
CA ARG A 236 -11.25 -6.36 3.59
C ARG A 236 -11.23 -5.89 5.04
N TRP A 237 -12.39 -5.48 5.55
CA TRP A 237 -12.64 -5.36 6.98
C TRP A 237 -13.14 -6.69 7.53
N ILE A 238 -12.64 -7.06 8.71
CA ILE A 238 -13.04 -8.26 9.44
C ILE A 238 -13.47 -7.81 10.83
N SER A 239 -14.78 -7.91 11.08
CA SER A 239 -15.37 -7.61 12.39
C SER A 239 -15.17 -8.76 13.37
N SER A 240 -15.29 -8.44 14.64
CA SER A 240 -15.23 -9.42 15.73
C SER A 240 -16.38 -10.43 15.63
N ARG A 241 -17.55 -9.99 15.13
CA ARG A 241 -18.69 -10.87 14.84
C ARG A 241 -18.31 -11.91 13.79
N ARG A 242 -17.75 -11.46 12.67
CA ARG A 242 -17.31 -12.37 11.60
C ARG A 242 -16.24 -13.36 12.08
N MET A 243 -15.35 -12.94 12.98
CA MET A 243 -14.39 -13.87 13.59
C MET A 243 -15.06 -14.98 14.40
N ILE A 244 -16.14 -14.69 15.12
CA ILE A 244 -16.90 -15.72 15.86
C ILE A 244 -17.50 -16.72 14.87
N ASP A 245 -18.11 -16.24 13.78
CA ASP A 245 -18.67 -17.10 12.74
C ASP A 245 -17.59 -17.98 12.08
N ASP A 246 -16.44 -17.39 11.75
CA ASP A 246 -15.34 -18.09 11.08
C ASP A 246 -14.61 -19.08 12.02
N ILE A 247 -14.72 -18.94 13.34
CA ILE A 247 -14.22 -19.96 14.31
C ILE A 247 -15.00 -21.28 14.17
N HIS A 248 -16.29 -21.24 13.82
CA HIS A 248 -17.04 -22.49 13.56
C HIS A 248 -16.44 -23.28 12.38
N LEU A 249 -16.02 -22.58 11.33
CA LEU A 249 -15.32 -23.22 10.21
C LEU A 249 -13.96 -23.80 10.61
N LEU A 250 -13.32 -23.24 11.64
CA LEU A 250 -12.09 -23.80 12.20
C LEU A 250 -12.39 -25.11 12.93
N LEU A 251 -13.43 -25.12 13.78
CA LEU A 251 -13.86 -26.27 14.58
C LEU A 251 -14.17 -27.49 13.70
N ASP A 252 -14.86 -27.28 12.58
CA ASP A 252 -15.20 -28.35 11.62
C ASP A 252 -13.98 -29.04 10.98
N ARG A 253 -12.80 -28.41 11.05
CA ARG A 253 -11.55 -28.91 10.48
C ARG A 253 -10.58 -29.48 11.52
N LEU A 254 -10.92 -29.38 12.80
CA LEU A 254 -10.05 -29.89 13.85
C LEU A 254 -10.08 -31.42 13.87
N PRO A 255 -8.91 -32.08 13.99
CA PRO A 255 -8.86 -33.52 14.18
C PRO A 255 -9.36 -33.90 15.57
N GLN A 256 -9.77 -35.17 15.71
CA GLN A 256 -10.03 -35.76 17.02
C GLN A 256 -8.75 -35.91 17.86
N GLY A 257 -8.90 -36.10 19.16
CA GLY A 257 -7.78 -36.34 20.08
C GLY A 257 -7.05 -35.08 20.57
N ILE A 258 -7.63 -33.89 20.34
CA ILE A 258 -7.17 -32.65 20.96
C ILE A 258 -7.56 -32.68 22.44
N THR A 259 -6.56 -32.53 23.30
CA THR A 259 -6.71 -32.63 24.76
C THR A 259 -6.42 -31.33 25.48
N ALA A 260 -5.88 -30.33 24.79
CA ALA A 260 -5.62 -29.00 25.32
C ALA A 260 -5.50 -27.97 24.20
N VAL A 261 -5.77 -26.71 24.53
CA VAL A 261 -5.57 -25.55 23.65
C VAL A 261 -4.54 -24.61 24.27
N ALA A 262 -3.65 -24.03 23.47
CA ALA A 262 -2.74 -22.96 23.85
C ALA A 262 -2.97 -21.74 22.96
N GLY A 263 -3.57 -20.69 23.51
CA GLY A 263 -3.88 -19.46 22.77
C GLY A 263 -2.73 -18.45 22.80
N HIS A 264 -2.38 -17.88 21.64
CA HIS A 264 -1.38 -16.82 21.59
C HIS A 264 -1.93 -15.49 22.09
N ALA A 265 -1.28 -14.93 23.11
CA ALA A 265 -1.65 -13.63 23.63
C ALA A 265 -1.29 -12.51 22.64
N ARG A 266 -2.17 -11.54 22.36
CA ARG A 266 -3.47 -11.29 23.01
C ARG A 266 -4.66 -11.67 22.12
N SER A 267 -4.62 -11.35 20.83
CA SER A 267 -5.76 -11.49 19.92
C SER A 267 -6.17 -12.95 19.70
N GLY A 268 -5.20 -13.86 19.62
CA GLY A 268 -5.42 -15.30 19.53
C GLY A 268 -6.14 -15.92 20.73
N LEU A 269 -6.25 -15.22 21.86
CA LEU A 269 -7.01 -15.71 23.02
C LEU A 269 -8.51 -15.78 22.74
N MET A 270 -9.05 -14.91 21.89
CA MET A 270 -10.48 -14.96 21.54
C MET A 270 -10.85 -16.28 20.85
N PRO A 271 -10.21 -16.67 19.73
CA PRO A 271 -10.47 -17.97 19.12
C PRO A 271 -10.06 -19.15 20.02
N ALA A 272 -8.96 -19.05 20.77
CA ALA A 272 -8.53 -20.12 21.66
C ALA A 272 -9.54 -20.42 22.78
N THR A 273 -10.13 -19.37 23.36
CA THR A 273 -11.17 -19.52 24.40
C THR A 273 -12.40 -20.20 23.82
N TYR A 274 -12.86 -19.76 22.65
CA TYR A 274 -14.01 -20.37 21.99
C TYR A 274 -13.76 -21.85 21.66
N VAL A 275 -12.61 -22.17 21.07
CA VAL A 275 -12.25 -23.53 20.69
C VAL A 275 -12.11 -24.44 21.91
N SER A 276 -11.47 -23.98 22.99
CA SER A 276 -11.33 -24.77 24.22
C SER A 276 -12.67 -25.05 24.90
N MET A 277 -13.60 -24.09 24.87
CA MET A 277 -14.98 -24.27 25.33
C MET A 277 -15.73 -25.30 24.50
N ALA A 278 -15.66 -25.20 23.17
CA ALA A 278 -16.35 -26.11 22.25
C ALA A 278 -15.83 -27.56 22.36
N LEU A 279 -14.54 -27.74 22.61
CA LEU A 279 -13.92 -29.05 22.80
C LEU A 279 -13.94 -29.52 24.26
N HIS A 280 -14.38 -28.69 25.21
CA HIS A 280 -14.35 -28.95 26.65
C HIS A 280 -12.96 -29.37 27.18
N VAL A 281 -11.89 -28.70 26.71
CA VAL A 281 -10.49 -29.02 27.07
C VAL A 281 -9.81 -27.87 27.81
N PRO A 282 -8.80 -28.14 28.66
CA PRO A 282 -8.04 -27.08 29.33
C PRO A 282 -7.36 -26.12 28.34
N MET A 283 -7.28 -24.85 28.75
CA MET A 283 -6.64 -23.80 27.97
C MET A 283 -5.38 -23.25 28.67
N TRP A 284 -4.36 -23.00 27.86
CA TRP A 284 -3.11 -22.35 28.21
C TRP A 284 -2.97 -21.04 27.43
N ILE A 285 -2.17 -20.12 27.94
CA ILE A 285 -1.85 -18.84 27.32
C ILE A 285 -0.37 -18.86 26.95
N ILE A 286 -0.08 -18.62 25.68
CA ILE A 286 1.28 -18.41 25.19
C ILE A 286 1.56 -16.92 25.27
N ARG A 287 2.56 -16.53 26.07
CA ARG A 287 3.05 -15.15 26.11
C ARG A 287 4.30 -15.08 25.27
N SER A 288 4.32 -14.16 24.32
CA SER A 288 5.50 -13.89 23.50
C SER A 288 5.72 -12.40 23.44
N THR A 289 6.92 -11.94 23.82
CA THR A 289 7.33 -10.55 23.65
C THR A 289 8.62 -10.51 22.82
N GLU A 290 8.85 -9.40 22.11
CA GLU A 290 10.06 -9.26 21.31
C GLU A 290 11.35 -9.26 22.17
N ASN A 291 11.26 -8.84 23.43
CA ASN A 291 12.41 -8.55 24.29
C ASN A 291 12.64 -9.53 25.45
N SER A 292 11.67 -10.39 25.81
CA SER A 292 11.73 -11.23 27.03
C SER A 292 11.73 -12.73 26.74
N GLY A 293 11.72 -13.13 25.47
CA GLY A 293 11.43 -14.52 25.09
C GLY A 293 9.94 -14.82 25.13
N GLY A 294 9.58 -16.02 25.58
CA GLY A 294 8.18 -16.39 25.74
C GLY A 294 8.00 -17.65 26.56
N ASP A 295 6.81 -17.81 27.11
CA ASP A 295 6.44 -18.94 27.95
C ASP A 295 4.97 -19.32 27.77
N VAL A 296 4.60 -20.45 28.38
CA VAL A 296 3.24 -20.97 28.39
C VAL A 296 2.76 -21.01 29.84
N ILE A 297 1.66 -20.32 30.12
CA ILE A 297 1.06 -20.24 31.45
C ILE A 297 -0.37 -20.77 31.44
N ARG A 298 -0.86 -21.20 32.60
CA ARG A 298 -2.24 -21.69 32.73
C ARG A 298 -3.22 -20.51 32.61
N SER A 299 -4.27 -20.66 31.82
CA SER A 299 -5.33 -19.63 31.71
C SER A 299 -6.30 -19.66 32.90
N GLY A 300 -6.45 -20.82 33.53
CA GLY A 300 -7.52 -21.14 34.48
C GLY A 300 -8.54 -22.09 33.82
N ASN A 301 -9.18 -22.95 34.62
CA ASN A 301 -10.01 -24.05 34.10
C ASN A 301 -11.50 -23.96 34.44
N GLY A 302 -11.90 -22.96 35.23
CA GLY A 302 -13.24 -22.90 35.84
C GLY A 302 -13.57 -24.15 36.66
N TRP A 303 -14.76 -24.18 37.27
CA TRP A 303 -15.18 -25.34 38.09
C TRP A 303 -15.33 -26.64 37.27
N ARG A 304 -15.65 -26.54 35.97
CA ARG A 304 -15.93 -27.70 35.11
C ARG A 304 -14.71 -28.58 34.80
N ILE A 305 -13.49 -28.04 34.92
CA ILE A 305 -12.22 -28.73 34.64
C ILE A 305 -11.27 -28.61 35.85
N ASP A 306 -11.85 -28.48 37.06
CA ASP A 306 -11.12 -28.30 38.32
C ASP A 306 -10.47 -29.60 38.83
N HIS A 307 -11.08 -30.74 38.51
CA HIS A 307 -10.56 -32.08 38.82
C HIS A 307 -9.53 -32.60 37.80
N GLY A 308 -9.01 -31.73 36.93
CA GLY A 308 -7.95 -32.05 35.98
C GLY A 308 -8.41 -32.09 34.52
N GLY A 309 -7.44 -31.96 33.61
CA GLY A 309 -7.62 -32.24 32.20
C GLY A 309 -7.71 -33.76 31.94
N PRO A 310 -7.75 -34.19 30.67
CA PRO A 310 -7.81 -35.61 30.33
C PRO A 310 -6.66 -36.41 30.98
N GLU A 311 -6.95 -37.63 31.43
CA GLU A 311 -6.01 -38.50 32.18
C GLU A 311 -4.70 -38.76 31.44
N LYS A 312 -4.73 -38.73 30.10
CA LYS A 312 -3.55 -38.81 29.23
C LYS A 312 -3.56 -37.63 28.24
N PRO A 313 -2.50 -36.81 28.22
CA PRO A 313 -2.36 -35.78 27.20
C PRO A 313 -2.25 -36.41 25.81
N GLY A 314 -3.05 -35.92 24.87
CA GLY A 314 -2.98 -36.24 23.44
C GLY A 314 -2.39 -35.06 22.66
N ALA A 315 -3.16 -34.50 21.72
CA ALA A 315 -2.70 -33.35 20.94
C ALA A 315 -2.95 -32.00 21.65
N LEU A 316 -1.93 -31.15 21.65
CA LEU A 316 -2.01 -29.74 22.01
C LEU A 316 -2.27 -28.90 20.76
N LEU A 317 -3.29 -28.03 20.80
CA LEU A 317 -3.62 -27.13 19.71
C LEU A 317 -3.15 -25.69 20.00
N ILE A 318 -2.16 -25.19 19.26
CA ILE A 318 -1.81 -23.77 19.23
C ILE A 318 -2.87 -23.03 18.43
N VAL A 319 -3.45 -21.98 19.00
CA VAL A 319 -4.48 -21.17 18.36
C VAL A 319 -4.08 -19.70 18.31
N ASP A 320 -4.26 -19.07 17.14
CA ASP A 320 -4.08 -17.63 16.93
C ASP A 320 -5.19 -17.06 16.02
N ASP A 321 -5.33 -15.74 16.00
CA ASP A 321 -6.34 -15.05 15.19
C ASP A 321 -5.95 -15.00 13.71
N ASN A 322 -4.70 -14.65 13.40
CA ASN A 322 -4.25 -14.49 12.02
C ASN A 322 -2.78 -14.89 11.77
N CYS A 323 -2.50 -15.35 10.55
CA CYS A 323 -1.16 -15.62 10.04
C CYS A 323 -0.88 -14.74 8.82
N MET A 324 -0.13 -13.66 9.02
CA MET A 324 0.25 -12.74 7.95
C MET A 324 1.47 -13.24 7.15
N THR A 325 2.60 -13.46 7.82
CA THR A 325 3.86 -13.95 7.19
C THR A 325 4.22 -15.36 7.63
N GLY A 326 3.77 -15.77 8.83
CA GLY A 326 4.16 -17.02 9.49
C GLY A 326 5.32 -16.86 10.50
N ASN A 327 5.88 -15.67 10.66
CA ASN A 327 7.01 -15.46 11.59
C ASN A 327 6.61 -15.69 13.06
N SER A 328 5.46 -15.17 13.47
CA SER A 328 4.92 -15.40 14.82
C SER A 328 4.73 -16.89 15.06
N LEU A 329 4.15 -17.61 14.10
CA LEU A 329 3.94 -19.05 14.17
C LEU A 329 5.25 -19.82 14.36
N THR A 330 6.30 -19.47 13.61
CA THR A 330 7.64 -20.03 13.82
C THR A 330 8.14 -19.79 15.24
N ARG A 331 7.96 -18.59 15.80
CA ARG A 331 8.35 -18.30 17.19
C ARG A 331 7.53 -19.12 18.20
N LEU A 332 6.21 -19.24 17.99
CA LEU A 332 5.34 -20.04 18.86
C LEU A 332 5.79 -21.50 18.90
N ARG A 333 6.18 -22.10 17.76
CA ARG A 333 6.74 -23.46 17.72
C ARG A 333 7.95 -23.63 18.64
N HIS A 334 8.85 -22.64 18.68
CA HIS A 334 10.05 -22.71 19.53
C HIS A 334 9.73 -22.60 21.02
N ILE A 335 8.66 -21.88 21.39
CA ILE A 335 8.22 -21.74 22.79
C ILE A 335 7.44 -22.99 23.22
N VAL A 336 6.47 -23.42 22.41
CA VAL A 336 5.46 -24.40 22.82
C VAL A 336 5.95 -25.84 22.70
N ARG A 337 6.77 -26.19 21.70
CA ARG A 337 7.18 -27.59 21.51
C ARG A 337 8.01 -28.16 22.66
N PRO A 338 9.02 -27.45 23.21
CA PRO A 338 9.75 -27.94 24.39
C PRO A 338 8.82 -28.10 25.59
N TRP A 339 8.01 -27.07 25.87
CA TRP A 339 7.03 -27.09 26.96
C TRP A 339 6.04 -28.26 26.82
N ALA A 340 5.48 -28.47 25.63
CA ALA A 340 4.52 -29.53 25.37
C ALA A 340 5.12 -30.92 25.60
N LYS A 341 6.39 -31.12 25.23
CA LYS A 341 7.12 -32.37 25.48
C LYS A 341 7.31 -32.63 26.98
N GLU A 342 7.68 -31.61 27.74
CA GLU A 342 7.82 -31.71 29.21
C GLU A 342 6.49 -32.03 29.91
N HIS A 343 5.37 -31.61 29.31
CA HIS A 343 4.02 -31.84 29.83
C HIS A 343 3.34 -33.09 29.22
N GLY A 344 4.09 -33.91 28.48
CA GLY A 344 3.64 -35.22 28.00
C GLY A 344 2.67 -35.20 26.83
N PHE A 345 2.56 -34.10 26.07
CA PHE A 345 1.73 -34.06 24.86
C PHE A 345 2.40 -34.80 23.70
N ASP A 346 1.65 -35.70 23.06
CA ASP A 346 2.13 -36.53 21.94
C ASP A 346 2.33 -35.74 20.64
N LYS A 347 1.53 -34.69 20.45
CA LYS A 347 1.49 -33.90 19.22
C LYS A 347 1.22 -32.43 19.52
N VAL A 348 1.84 -31.55 18.74
CA VAL A 348 1.52 -30.12 18.71
C VAL A 348 1.01 -29.78 17.32
N LEU A 349 -0.18 -29.22 17.25
CA LEU A 349 -0.86 -28.78 16.04
C LEU A 349 -1.10 -27.28 16.06
N GLU A 350 -1.23 -26.68 14.89
CA GLU A 350 -1.49 -25.25 14.74
C GLU A 350 -2.80 -25.01 14.00
N ALA A 351 -3.71 -24.26 14.62
CA ALA A 351 -5.00 -23.87 14.06
C ALA A 351 -5.17 -22.35 14.10
N ILE A 352 -5.25 -21.72 12.94
CA ILE A 352 -5.31 -20.25 12.83
C ILE A 352 -6.60 -19.87 12.10
N VAL A 353 -7.35 -18.87 12.59
CA VAL A 353 -8.61 -18.49 11.94
C VAL A 353 -8.34 -17.94 10.53
N TYR A 354 -7.55 -16.88 10.44
CA TYR A 354 -7.28 -16.18 9.17
C TYR A 354 -5.86 -16.41 8.68
N VAL A 355 -5.72 -16.79 7.41
CA VAL A 355 -4.41 -17.08 6.83
C VAL A 355 -4.21 -16.32 5.54
N ASN A 356 -3.10 -15.59 5.45
CA ASN A 356 -2.63 -15.08 4.17
C ASN A 356 -2.16 -16.25 3.29
N PRO A 357 -2.72 -16.44 2.08
CA PRO A 357 -2.29 -17.51 1.19
C PRO A 357 -0.80 -17.39 0.81
N LEU A 358 -0.26 -16.18 0.92
CA LEU A 358 1.13 -15.86 0.63
C LEU A 358 2.06 -15.97 1.86
N ALA A 359 1.59 -16.44 3.02
CA ALA A 359 2.45 -16.68 4.17
C ALA A 359 3.60 -17.66 3.80
N GLN A 360 4.79 -17.39 4.33
CA GLN A 360 5.98 -18.24 4.12
C GLN A 360 5.82 -19.54 4.91
N HIS A 361 5.29 -19.44 6.13
CA HIS A 361 4.96 -20.59 6.96
C HIS A 361 3.45 -20.64 7.18
N GLN A 362 2.85 -21.71 6.68
CA GLN A 362 1.43 -22.02 6.83
C GLN A 362 1.21 -22.83 8.12
N PRO A 363 0.07 -22.66 8.81
CA PRO A 363 -0.33 -23.54 9.91
C PRO A 363 -0.82 -24.89 9.38
N ASP A 364 -0.94 -25.87 10.28
CA ASP A 364 -1.49 -27.18 9.94
C ASP A 364 -2.97 -27.09 9.53
N ILE A 365 -3.73 -26.22 10.21
CA ILE A 365 -5.17 -26.06 10.05
C ILE A 365 -5.51 -24.57 10.00
N TYR A 366 -6.44 -24.18 9.14
CA TYR A 366 -6.99 -22.83 9.14
C TYR A 366 -8.43 -22.76 8.65
N ALA A 367 -9.14 -21.67 8.99
CA ALA A 367 -10.55 -21.49 8.67
C ALA A 367 -10.78 -20.73 7.36
N VAL A 368 -10.12 -19.59 7.19
CA VAL A 368 -10.38 -18.69 6.05
C VAL A 368 -9.08 -18.16 5.48
N THR A 369 -8.96 -18.23 4.16
CA THR A 369 -7.88 -17.55 3.44
C THR A 369 -8.24 -16.08 3.26
N VAL A 370 -7.38 -15.18 3.76
CA VAL A 370 -7.56 -13.73 3.68
C VAL A 370 -6.31 -13.11 3.06
N PRO A 371 -6.37 -12.72 1.77
CA PRO A 371 -5.27 -12.01 1.12
C PRO A 371 -5.03 -10.63 1.73
N TRP A 372 -3.83 -10.11 1.54
CA TRP A 372 -3.48 -8.74 1.92
C TRP A 372 -3.96 -7.73 0.86
N PRO A 373 -4.41 -6.51 1.24
CA PRO A 373 -4.57 -5.98 2.60
C PRO A 373 -5.86 -6.43 3.29
N CYS A 374 -5.77 -6.67 4.60
CA CYS A 374 -6.91 -6.93 5.48
C CYS A 374 -6.78 -6.16 6.80
N TYR A 375 -7.93 -5.81 7.38
CA TYR A 375 -8.05 -5.01 8.58
C TYR A 375 -8.90 -5.74 9.60
N TYR A 376 -8.39 -5.88 10.82
CA TYR A 376 -9.05 -6.63 11.88
C TYR A 376 -9.53 -5.68 12.97
N GLU A 377 -10.84 -5.64 13.22
CA GLU A 377 -11.46 -4.67 14.13
C GLU A 377 -10.77 -4.60 15.50
N TRP A 378 -10.47 -5.75 16.11
CA TRP A 378 -9.93 -5.84 17.48
C TRP A 378 -8.52 -5.27 17.66
N ASN A 379 -7.78 -5.07 16.57
CA ASN A 379 -6.45 -4.46 16.61
C ASN A 379 -6.35 -3.18 15.79
N PHE A 380 -7.35 -2.84 14.98
CA PHE A 380 -7.25 -1.81 13.95
C PHE A 380 -6.74 -0.47 14.47
N PHE A 381 -7.40 0.10 15.49
CA PHE A 381 -7.09 1.42 16.06
C PHE A 381 -5.79 1.49 16.88
N ASN A 382 -5.19 0.34 17.19
CA ASN A 382 -3.96 0.24 17.98
C ASN A 382 -2.90 -0.67 17.31
N GLY A 383 -3.08 -0.90 16.01
CA GLY A 383 -2.25 -1.79 15.20
C GLY A 383 -1.15 -1.02 14.49
N THR A 384 -0.35 -1.75 13.70
CA THR A 384 0.77 -1.18 12.94
C THR A 384 0.34 -0.09 11.94
N PHE A 385 -0.93 -0.10 11.52
CA PHE A 385 -1.47 0.89 10.59
C PHE A 385 -1.99 2.18 11.25
N SER A 386 -2.14 2.21 12.58
CA SER A 386 -2.69 3.38 13.27
C SER A 386 -1.94 4.70 13.02
N PRO A 387 -0.61 4.72 12.79
CA PRO A 387 0.10 5.96 12.43
C PRO A 387 -0.29 6.53 11.06
N GLY A 388 -0.99 5.73 10.23
CA GLY A 388 -1.47 6.08 8.91
C GLY A 388 -2.91 6.61 8.86
N PHE A 389 -3.59 6.77 10.01
CA PHE A 389 -5.01 7.11 10.03
C PHE A 389 -5.28 8.61 10.12
N ALA A 390 -6.30 9.02 9.35
CA ALA A 390 -7.16 10.15 9.64
C ALA A 390 -8.52 9.60 10.08
N LEU A 391 -9.13 10.18 11.11
CA LEU A 391 -10.36 9.67 11.71
C LEU A 391 -11.47 10.74 11.66
N ASP A 392 -12.72 10.32 11.50
CA ASP A 392 -13.84 11.08 12.04
C ASP A 392 -13.86 11.00 13.58
N PHE A 393 -14.65 11.86 14.22
CA PHE A 393 -14.81 11.90 15.66
C PHE A 393 -16.05 11.14 16.11
N ASP A 394 -17.24 11.63 15.72
CA ASP A 394 -18.51 11.02 16.06
C ASP A 394 -18.67 9.71 15.28
N GLY A 395 -19.23 8.69 15.94
CA GLY A 395 -19.35 7.34 15.40
C GLY A 395 -18.04 6.54 15.34
N ILE A 396 -16.87 7.18 15.45
CA ILE A 396 -15.55 6.51 15.51
C ILE A 396 -14.95 6.56 16.92
N LEU A 397 -14.63 7.74 17.44
CA LEU A 397 -14.03 7.89 18.77
C LEU A 397 -15.07 7.79 19.88
N CYS A 398 -16.28 8.29 19.62
CA CYS A 398 -17.44 8.15 20.49
C CYS A 398 -18.66 7.68 19.69
N ARG A 399 -19.79 7.45 20.37
CA ARG A 399 -21.07 7.25 19.68
C ARG A 399 -21.44 8.48 18.84
N ASP A 400 -22.27 8.28 17.82
CA ASP A 400 -22.86 9.38 17.06
C ASP A 400 -23.81 10.23 17.92
N CYS A 401 -23.90 11.50 17.54
CA CYS A 401 -24.91 12.42 18.04
C CYS A 401 -26.26 12.05 17.42
N THR A 402 -27.30 11.94 18.24
CA THR A 402 -28.65 11.74 17.71
C THR A 402 -29.21 13.06 17.16
N PRO A 403 -30.17 13.03 16.21
CA PRO A 403 -30.83 14.23 15.71
C PRO A 403 -31.47 15.09 16.82
N GLU A 404 -31.99 14.46 17.87
CA GLU A 404 -32.62 15.14 19.00
C GLU A 404 -31.61 15.88 19.89
N GLU A 405 -30.39 15.35 19.98
CA GLU A 405 -29.26 15.95 20.70
C GLU A 405 -28.58 17.07 19.90
N ASP A 406 -28.66 17.06 18.57
CA ASP A 406 -28.02 18.06 17.71
C ASP A 406 -28.83 19.37 17.60
N ASP A 407 -29.12 19.97 18.74
CA ASP A 407 -29.88 21.22 18.86
C ASP A 407 -29.02 22.49 18.72
N ASP A 408 -27.71 22.32 18.50
CA ASP A 408 -26.71 23.40 18.49
C ASP A 408 -26.75 24.27 19.77
N GLY A 409 -27.22 23.69 20.88
CA GLY A 409 -27.47 24.34 22.16
C GLY A 409 -27.06 23.46 23.34
N GLU A 410 -27.88 23.44 24.40
CA GLU A 410 -27.56 22.76 25.65
C GLU A 410 -27.51 21.24 25.52
N ARG A 411 -28.39 20.63 24.70
CA ARG A 411 -28.38 19.17 24.51
C ARG A 411 -27.12 18.75 23.76
N TYR A 412 -26.71 19.53 22.77
CA TYR A 412 -25.50 19.25 22.02
C TYR A 412 -24.25 19.39 22.91
N LEU A 413 -24.18 20.42 23.75
CA LEU A 413 -23.09 20.58 24.72
C LEU A 413 -23.02 19.40 25.71
N GLU A 414 -24.17 18.93 26.19
CA GLU A 414 -24.21 17.76 27.06
C GLU A 414 -23.74 16.49 26.34
N PHE A 415 -24.12 16.32 25.07
CA PHE A 415 -23.60 15.24 24.23
C PHE A 415 -22.08 15.32 24.12
N LEU A 416 -21.51 16.47 23.74
CA LEU A 416 -20.05 16.64 23.59
C LEU A 416 -19.30 16.33 24.88
N ARG A 417 -19.91 16.62 26.04
CA ARG A 417 -19.33 16.38 27.36
C ARG A 417 -19.37 14.89 27.75
N THR A 418 -20.46 14.19 27.43
CA THR A 418 -20.81 12.87 28.00
C THR A 418 -20.84 11.72 26.99
N ALA A 419 -20.61 11.99 25.70
CA ALA A 419 -20.62 10.98 24.65
C ALA A 419 -19.74 9.79 25.04
N ARG A 420 -20.33 8.58 25.01
CA ARG A 420 -19.63 7.37 25.41
C ARG A 420 -18.54 7.03 24.38
N PRO A 421 -17.31 6.71 24.81
CA PRO A 421 -16.25 6.25 23.93
C PRO A 421 -16.63 5.00 23.15
N ARG A 422 -16.10 4.89 21.92
CA ARG A 422 -16.26 3.74 21.04
C ARG A 422 -14.92 3.10 20.74
N TYR A 423 -14.11 3.72 19.88
CA TYR A 423 -12.74 3.27 19.60
C TYR A 423 -11.74 4.26 20.19
N LEU A 424 -10.82 3.76 21.03
CA LEU A 424 -9.80 4.58 21.71
C LEU A 424 -8.40 4.23 21.19
N PRO A 425 -7.84 5.02 20.26
CA PRO A 425 -6.42 4.94 19.90
C PRO A 425 -5.57 5.35 21.11
N ARG A 426 -4.68 4.44 21.55
CA ARG A 426 -3.80 4.60 22.72
C ARG A 426 -2.33 4.36 22.41
N ARG A 427 -2.04 3.66 21.31
CA ARG A 427 -0.67 3.31 20.92
C ARG A 427 0.14 4.55 20.55
N GLU A 428 -0.43 5.42 19.73
CA GLU A 428 0.21 6.64 19.23
C GLU A 428 -0.86 7.74 19.07
N PRO A 429 -0.46 9.03 19.11
CA PRO A 429 -1.35 10.13 18.76
C PRO A 429 -1.94 9.97 17.35
N VAL A 430 -3.24 10.23 17.22
CA VAL A 430 -3.95 10.27 15.94
C VAL A 430 -3.38 11.42 15.11
N LYS A 431 -2.97 11.14 13.87
CA LYS A 431 -2.34 12.16 13.01
C LYS A 431 -3.31 13.27 12.62
N MET A 432 -4.54 12.90 12.32
CA MET A 432 -5.56 13.86 11.93
C MET A 432 -6.93 13.38 12.36
N ILE A 433 -7.71 14.26 12.97
CA ILE A 433 -9.15 14.10 13.13
C ILE A 433 -9.83 15.15 12.27
N VAL A 434 -10.80 14.75 11.45
CA VAL A 434 -11.62 15.66 10.64
C VAL A 434 -13.09 15.40 10.93
N THR A 435 -13.76 16.36 11.57
CA THR A 435 -15.10 16.15 12.14
C THR A 435 -16.12 17.18 11.70
N GLY A 436 -17.39 16.75 11.68
CA GLY A 436 -18.56 17.62 11.50
C GLY A 436 -18.89 18.51 12.71
N ARG A 437 -18.25 18.29 13.87
CA ARG A 437 -18.38 19.19 15.04
C ARG A 437 -17.96 20.61 14.67
N ARG A 438 -18.70 21.62 15.14
CA ARG A 438 -18.41 23.03 14.85
C ARG A 438 -17.24 23.56 15.66
N GLU A 439 -16.47 24.46 15.06
CA GLU A 439 -15.29 25.12 15.65
C GLU A 439 -15.58 25.80 16.99
N LYS A 440 -16.78 26.37 17.17
CA LYS A 440 -17.20 26.98 18.45
C LYS A 440 -17.16 26.00 19.63
N TYR A 441 -17.21 24.70 19.38
CA TYR A 441 -17.18 23.65 20.40
C TYR A 441 -15.81 22.96 20.54
N ARG A 442 -14.74 23.63 20.08
CA ARG A 442 -13.38 23.07 20.16
C ARG A 442 -12.96 22.77 21.60
N ALA A 443 -13.32 23.64 22.55
CA ALA A 443 -12.93 23.48 23.95
C ALA A 443 -13.50 22.18 24.55
N GLU A 444 -14.79 21.93 24.32
CA GLU A 444 -15.51 20.74 24.78
C GLU A 444 -14.98 19.48 24.08
N THR A 445 -14.72 19.58 22.78
CA THR A 445 -14.17 18.48 21.97
C THR A 445 -12.76 18.10 22.44
N MET A 446 -11.88 19.07 22.70
CA MET A 446 -10.54 18.83 23.23
C MET A 446 -10.59 18.29 24.67
N ALA A 447 -11.48 18.79 25.51
CA ALA A 447 -11.67 18.29 26.87
C ALA A 447 -12.16 16.84 26.89
N TRP A 448 -12.97 16.42 25.91
CA TRP A 448 -13.37 15.02 25.74
C TRP A 448 -12.15 14.14 25.37
N LEU A 449 -11.34 14.58 24.40
CA LEU A 449 -10.13 13.85 23.99
C LEU A 449 -9.16 13.65 25.15
N ASP A 450 -8.91 14.71 25.94
CA ASP A 450 -8.04 14.67 27.12
C ASP A 450 -8.57 13.70 28.20
N ARG A 451 -9.86 13.81 28.55
CA ARG A 451 -10.50 12.89 29.52
C ARG A 451 -10.34 11.41 29.16
N HIS A 452 -10.35 11.09 27.87
CA HIS A 452 -10.27 9.70 27.39
C HIS A 452 -8.86 9.29 26.96
N GLY A 453 -7.86 10.16 27.13
CA GLY A 453 -6.45 9.88 26.83
C GLY A 453 -6.18 9.70 25.34
N VAL A 454 -6.94 10.36 24.46
CA VAL A 454 -6.76 10.30 23.01
C VAL A 454 -5.91 11.49 22.57
N GLY A 455 -4.63 11.24 22.28
CA GLY A 455 -3.74 12.24 21.70
C GLY A 455 -4.07 12.49 20.23
N VAL A 456 -4.04 13.76 19.80
CA VAL A 456 -4.23 14.16 18.39
C VAL A 456 -3.18 15.21 17.98
N GLU A 457 -2.59 15.05 16.79
CA GLU A 457 -1.66 16.04 16.23
C GLU A 457 -2.39 17.19 15.54
N GLN A 458 -3.46 16.88 14.80
CA GLN A 458 -4.25 17.88 14.08
C GLN A 458 -5.76 17.60 14.22
N LEU A 459 -6.50 18.53 14.83
CA LEU A 459 -7.96 18.51 14.92
C LEU A 459 -8.57 19.55 13.97
N ILE A 460 -9.17 19.07 12.89
CA ILE A 460 -9.93 19.87 11.92
C ILE A 460 -11.41 19.76 12.24
N MET A 461 -12.05 20.89 12.51
CA MET A 461 -13.48 20.96 12.81
C MET A 461 -14.21 21.76 11.73
N HIS A 462 -15.52 21.56 11.63
CA HIS A 462 -16.35 22.29 10.70
C HIS A 462 -16.40 23.78 11.10
N PRO A 463 -16.26 24.73 10.15
CA PRO A 463 -16.44 26.15 10.46
C PRO A 463 -17.79 26.47 11.11
N ASN A 464 -17.86 27.58 11.84
CA ASN A 464 -19.12 28.07 12.41
C ASN A 464 -20.03 28.58 11.27
N GLY A 465 -20.87 27.69 10.76
CA GLY A 465 -21.77 27.94 9.64
C GLY A 465 -22.74 26.78 9.44
N GLU A 466 -23.49 26.82 8.34
CA GLU A 466 -24.42 25.74 7.99
C GLU A 466 -23.68 24.41 7.84
N ARG A 467 -24.15 23.39 8.56
CA ARG A 467 -23.65 22.01 8.43
C ARG A 467 -24.59 21.28 7.49
N THR A 468 -24.13 21.04 6.27
CA THR A 468 -24.85 20.20 5.30
C THR A 468 -24.03 18.94 5.05
N PHE A 469 -24.68 17.91 4.50
CA PHE A 469 -23.97 16.71 4.03
C PHE A 469 -22.79 17.07 3.12
N GLU A 470 -23.03 17.97 2.16
CA GLU A 470 -22.03 18.43 1.20
C GLU A 470 -20.86 19.15 1.88
N SER A 471 -21.13 20.04 2.84
CA SER A 471 -20.06 20.80 3.51
C SER A 471 -19.16 19.89 4.36
N ILE A 472 -19.73 18.89 5.03
CA ILE A 472 -19.00 17.92 5.85
C ILE A 472 -18.15 17.01 4.95
N VAL A 473 -18.76 16.42 3.91
CA VAL A 473 -18.06 15.55 2.97
C VAL A 473 -16.94 16.30 2.26
N ALA A 474 -17.18 17.54 1.81
CA ALA A 474 -16.15 18.35 1.16
C ALA A 474 -14.96 18.62 2.08
N LEU A 475 -15.23 18.97 3.35
CA LEU A 475 -14.20 19.17 4.37
C LEU A 475 -13.38 17.89 4.58
N LYS A 476 -14.03 16.76 4.90
CA LYS A 476 -13.37 15.47 5.13
C LYS A 476 -12.54 15.03 3.92
N SER A 477 -13.10 15.14 2.72
CA SER A 477 -12.43 14.77 1.47
C SER A 477 -11.19 15.63 1.19
N GLN A 478 -11.30 16.95 1.34
CA GLN A 478 -10.19 17.87 1.07
C GLN A 478 -9.02 17.62 2.02
N TRP A 479 -9.31 17.45 3.31
CA TRP A 479 -8.27 17.20 4.31
C TRP A 479 -7.68 15.80 4.19
N PHE A 480 -8.48 14.79 3.85
CA PHE A 480 -7.95 13.47 3.56
C PHE A 480 -7.03 13.48 2.32
N ALA A 481 -7.41 14.18 1.25
CA ALA A 481 -6.55 14.35 0.07
C ALA A 481 -5.19 14.96 0.44
N ARG A 482 -5.20 16.05 1.22
CA ARG A 482 -3.97 16.69 1.74
C ARG A 482 -3.16 15.78 2.64
N PHE A 483 -3.80 15.02 3.53
CA PHE A 483 -3.13 14.09 4.42
C PHE A 483 -2.31 13.04 3.67
N LYS A 484 -2.83 12.57 2.52
CA LYS A 484 -2.09 11.65 1.64
C LYS A 484 -0.86 12.29 0.99
N GLU A 485 -0.90 13.60 0.71
CA GLU A 485 0.20 14.34 0.08
C GLU A 485 1.33 14.68 1.07
N GLN A 486 1.00 14.91 2.35
CA GLN A 486 1.96 15.38 3.37
C GLN A 486 3.12 14.40 3.64
N ALA A 487 2.92 13.10 3.43
CA ALA A 487 4.01 12.14 3.36
C ALA A 487 3.50 10.86 2.68
N PRO A 488 4.13 10.40 1.58
CA PRO A 488 3.81 9.10 1.01
C PRO A 488 4.05 8.05 2.10
N GLY A 489 3.04 7.22 2.38
CA GLY A 489 3.16 6.13 3.34
C GLY A 489 4.44 5.34 3.07
N ASN A 490 5.29 5.19 4.08
CA ASN A 490 6.45 4.33 3.95
C ASN A 490 6.08 2.90 4.41
N LEU A 491 6.91 1.92 4.09
CA LEU A 491 6.67 0.51 4.43
C LEU A 491 6.45 0.27 5.95
N LYS A 492 6.83 1.22 6.83
CA LYS A 492 6.64 1.10 8.28
C LYS A 492 5.28 1.60 8.76
N THR A 493 4.69 2.62 8.11
CA THR A 493 3.43 3.24 8.56
C THR A 493 2.20 2.70 7.83
N GLY A 494 2.38 1.98 6.72
CA GLY A 494 1.29 1.52 5.87
C GLY A 494 0.61 2.64 5.05
N PRO A 495 -0.45 2.32 4.29
CA PRO A 495 -1.16 3.30 3.48
C PRO A 495 -1.88 4.32 4.36
N ARG A 496 -2.00 5.55 3.86
CA ARG A 496 -2.82 6.58 4.48
C ARG A 496 -4.29 6.25 4.25
N MET A 497 -5.08 6.25 5.32
CA MET A 497 -6.47 5.83 5.31
C MET A 497 -7.33 6.83 6.08
N PHE A 498 -8.58 6.99 5.66
CA PHE A 498 -9.60 7.71 6.42
C PHE A 498 -10.56 6.71 7.06
N VAL A 499 -11.03 6.98 8.27
CA VAL A 499 -12.01 6.11 8.96
C VAL A 499 -13.26 6.93 9.24
N GLU A 500 -14.37 6.49 8.68
CA GLU A 500 -15.67 7.17 8.65
C GLU A 500 -16.77 6.19 9.04
N SER A 501 -17.60 6.49 10.03
CA SER A 501 -18.68 5.58 10.45
C SER A 501 -19.89 5.63 9.52
N ASP A 502 -20.15 6.76 8.86
CA ASP A 502 -21.35 6.94 8.06
C ASP A 502 -21.25 6.20 6.69
N PRO A 503 -22.16 5.26 6.40
CA PRO A 503 -22.12 4.44 5.18
C PRO A 503 -22.43 5.24 3.90
N VAL A 504 -22.95 6.46 4.02
CA VAL A 504 -23.24 7.38 2.90
C VAL A 504 -22.07 8.34 2.70
N GLN A 505 -21.47 8.87 3.77
CA GLN A 505 -20.30 9.75 3.67
C GLN A 505 -19.04 9.00 3.23
N ALA A 506 -18.79 7.80 3.77
CA ALA A 506 -17.58 7.03 3.51
C ALA A 506 -17.28 6.81 2.01
N PRO A 507 -18.21 6.30 1.18
CA PRO A 507 -17.97 6.11 -0.25
C PRO A 507 -17.78 7.45 -0.98
N GLU A 508 -18.48 8.50 -0.57
CA GLU A 508 -18.38 9.80 -1.23
C GLU A 508 -17.02 10.49 -0.92
N ILE A 509 -16.53 10.34 0.31
CA ILE A 509 -15.19 10.78 0.70
C ILE A 509 -14.12 10.03 -0.10
N ALA A 510 -14.26 8.70 -0.23
CA ALA A 510 -13.35 7.89 -1.03
C ALA A 510 -13.32 8.35 -2.48
N ARG A 511 -14.49 8.54 -3.09
CA ARG A 511 -14.63 9.00 -4.48
C ARG A 511 -13.98 10.35 -4.73
N ARG A 512 -14.11 11.31 -3.80
CA ARG A 512 -13.59 12.68 -3.95
C ARG A 512 -12.10 12.81 -3.62
N ALA A 513 -11.67 12.21 -2.51
CA ALA A 513 -10.30 12.31 -2.06
C ALA A 513 -9.39 11.32 -2.80
N GLY A 514 -9.94 10.18 -3.23
CA GLY A 514 -9.23 8.98 -3.70
C GLY A 514 -8.59 8.20 -2.55
N GLY A 515 -8.57 6.88 -2.64
CA GLY A 515 -7.87 6.02 -1.68
C GLY A 515 -8.76 5.51 -0.56
N ASN A 516 -8.17 4.70 0.33
CA ASN A 516 -8.95 3.84 1.21
C ASN A 516 -9.68 4.63 2.31
N VAL A 517 -11.02 4.56 2.28
CA VAL A 517 -11.89 4.99 3.38
C VAL A 517 -12.53 3.75 4.00
N ILE A 518 -12.33 3.57 5.29
CA ILE A 518 -12.80 2.40 6.03
C ILE A 518 -14.03 2.80 6.83
N CYS A 519 -15.09 2.01 6.68
CA CYS A 519 -16.33 2.17 7.40
C CYS A 519 -16.60 0.94 8.27
N PRO A 520 -16.27 1.01 9.58
CA PRO A 520 -16.53 -0.09 10.51
C PRO A 520 -18.01 -0.49 10.56
N ASP A 521 -18.93 0.48 10.47
CA ASP A 521 -20.38 0.25 10.60
C ASP A 521 -20.96 -0.45 9.38
N ALA A 522 -20.42 -0.15 8.20
CA ALA A 522 -20.74 -0.87 6.97
C ALA A 522 -19.88 -2.13 6.76
N GLU A 523 -18.97 -2.44 7.69
CA GLU A 523 -17.94 -3.49 7.56
C GLU A 523 -17.23 -3.47 6.19
N SER A 524 -16.93 -2.27 5.67
CA SER A 524 -16.53 -2.08 4.27
C SER A 524 -15.33 -1.14 4.11
N VAL A 525 -14.62 -1.31 2.98
CA VAL A 525 -13.54 -0.42 2.55
C VAL A 525 -13.85 0.12 1.16
N TYR A 526 -13.89 1.44 1.03
CA TYR A 526 -14.16 2.17 -0.21
C TYR A 526 -12.85 2.76 -0.75
N GLN A 527 -12.72 2.90 -2.08
CA GLN A 527 -11.48 3.33 -2.75
C GLN A 527 -11.71 4.44 -3.78
#